data_AF-A0ABD6W7H0-F1
#
_entry.id   AF-A0ABD6W7H0-F1
#
_cell.length_a   1.000
_cell.length_b   1.000
_cell.length_c   1.000
_cell.angle_alpha   90.00
_cell.angle_beta   90.00
_cell.angle_gamma   90.00
#
_symmetry.space_group_name_H-M   'P 1'
#
loop_
_entity.id
_entity.type
_entity.pdbx_description
1 polymer ?
#
loop_
_entity_poly.entity_id
_entity_poly.type
_entity_poly.pdbx_seq_one_letter_code
_entity_poly.pdbx_strand_id
1 'polypeptide(L)'
;MTSEHDFLQDPAAAPTRLGRGGLALRDAVYRLVSPWFEQARLRTEELRGETAALRDEVAGLRGEAAGLRGELDAVRAETEALREEAAGLRAGLDEFSAVAAELRASIAEGQARAAESEDVIAERAAGLEERVRGSELELRAVARRLAEALDRV
;
A
#
# COMPACT_ATOMS: atom_id res chain seq x y z
N MET A 1 -43.67 44.31 -45.12
CA MET A 1 -43.63 43.91 -43.70
C MET A 1 -42.30 44.39 -43.18
N THR A 2 -42.27 45.49 -42.44
CA THR A 2 -41.04 45.96 -41.77
C THR A 2 -40.73 44.94 -40.67
N SER A 3 -39.50 44.42 -40.67
CA SER A 3 -39.08 43.46 -39.67
C SER A 3 -39.04 44.12 -38.28
N GLU A 4 -39.11 43.33 -37.22
CA GLU A 4 -38.96 43.80 -35.83
C GLU A 4 -37.64 44.57 -35.64
N HIS A 5 -36.62 44.23 -36.43
CA HIS A 5 -35.33 44.92 -36.49
C HIS A 5 -35.45 46.36 -37.05
N ASP A 6 -36.28 46.57 -38.08
CA ASP A 6 -36.48 47.90 -38.68
C ASP A 6 -37.19 48.86 -37.72
N PHE A 7 -38.08 48.34 -36.87
CA PHE A 7 -38.78 49.12 -35.83
C PHE A 7 -37.86 49.53 -34.66
N LEU A 8 -36.90 48.66 -34.31
CA LEU A 8 -35.91 48.95 -33.27
C LEU A 8 -34.89 50.01 -33.73
N GLN A 9 -34.56 50.06 -35.03
CA GLN A 9 -33.67 51.07 -35.59
C GLN A 9 -34.39 52.39 -35.91
N ASP A 10 -35.61 52.33 -36.45
CA ASP A 10 -36.46 53.48 -36.72
C ASP A 10 -37.91 53.22 -36.27
N PRO A 11 -38.30 53.61 -35.05
CA PRO A 11 -39.66 53.43 -34.56
C PRO A 11 -40.69 54.26 -35.36
N ALA A 12 -40.27 55.28 -36.11
CA ALA A 12 -41.15 56.03 -37.00
C ALA A 12 -41.47 55.26 -38.29
N ALA A 13 -40.67 54.28 -38.69
CA ALA A 13 -40.85 53.48 -39.91
C ALA A 13 -42.09 52.58 -39.88
N ALA A 14 -42.64 52.28 -38.69
CA ALA A 14 -43.89 51.52 -38.57
C ALA A 14 -45.11 52.32 -39.10
N PRO A 15 -45.95 51.73 -39.97
CA PRO A 15 -47.15 52.39 -40.48
C PRO A 15 -48.15 52.74 -39.36
N THR A 16 -48.76 53.92 -39.44
CA THR A 16 -49.70 54.42 -38.41
C THR A 16 -50.85 55.20 -39.05
N ARG A 17 -52.07 54.99 -38.54
CA ARG A 17 -53.27 55.74 -38.95
C ARG A 17 -53.43 57.09 -38.24
N LEU A 18 -52.58 57.41 -37.26
CA LEU A 18 -52.69 58.56 -36.35
C LEU A 18 -51.94 59.82 -36.82
N GLY A 19 -51.45 59.84 -38.07
CA GLY A 19 -50.73 60.99 -38.64
C GLY A 19 -49.43 61.35 -37.90
N ARG A 20 -48.98 62.61 -38.04
CA ARG A 20 -47.70 63.10 -37.47
C ARG A 20 -47.68 63.10 -35.93
N GLY A 21 -48.81 63.37 -35.28
CA GLY A 21 -48.92 63.33 -33.81
C GLY A 21 -48.70 61.92 -33.25
N GLY A 22 -49.25 60.89 -33.90
CA GLY A 22 -49.03 59.50 -33.51
C GLY A 22 -47.59 59.02 -33.74
N LEU A 23 -46.91 59.54 -34.77
CA LEU A 23 -45.48 59.31 -35.00
C LEU A 23 -44.64 59.91 -33.85
N ALA A 24 -44.90 61.16 -33.47
CA ALA A 24 -44.19 61.84 -32.39
C ALA A 24 -44.42 61.20 -31.03
N LEU A 25 -45.66 60.78 -30.73
CA LEU A 25 -45.97 60.07 -29.49
C LEU A 25 -45.24 58.72 -29.43
N ARG A 26 -45.19 57.99 -30.53
CA ARG A 26 -44.50 56.70 -30.58
C ARG A 26 -42.98 56.85 -30.42
N ASP A 27 -42.37 57.83 -31.07
CA ASP A 27 -40.95 58.15 -30.88
C ASP A 27 -40.67 58.54 -29.42
N ALA A 28 -41.52 59.37 -28.81
CA ALA A 28 -41.39 59.75 -27.40
C ALA A 28 -41.52 58.55 -26.45
N VAL A 29 -42.49 57.66 -26.69
CA VAL A 29 -42.68 56.43 -25.90
C VAL A 29 -41.50 55.48 -26.09
N TYR A 30 -41.03 55.29 -27.32
CA TYR A 30 -39.86 54.45 -27.60
C TYR A 30 -38.63 54.99 -26.86
N ARG A 31 -38.31 56.28 -26.98
CA ARG A 31 -37.18 56.90 -26.27
C ARG A 31 -37.28 56.77 -24.75
N LEU A 32 -38.49 56.77 -24.18
CA LEU A 32 -38.69 56.60 -22.75
C LEU A 32 -38.46 55.15 -22.30
N VAL A 33 -38.91 54.16 -23.06
CA VAL A 33 -38.92 52.76 -22.62
C VAL A 33 -37.71 51.97 -23.11
N SER A 34 -37.14 52.30 -24.27
CA SER A 34 -35.99 51.59 -24.86
C SER A 34 -34.78 51.47 -23.93
N PRO A 35 -34.37 52.49 -23.15
CA PRO A 35 -33.27 52.34 -22.20
C PRO A 35 -33.51 51.25 -21.14
N TRP A 36 -34.76 51.07 -20.69
CA TRP A 36 -35.13 50.03 -19.73
C TRP A 36 -35.07 48.63 -20.36
N PHE A 37 -35.51 48.48 -21.61
CA PHE A 37 -35.41 47.21 -22.34
C PHE A 37 -33.96 46.83 -22.63
N GLU A 38 -33.11 47.78 -23.04
CA GLU A 38 -31.69 47.52 -23.23
C GLU A 38 -31.00 47.17 -21.92
N GLN A 39 -31.33 47.87 -20.82
CA GLN A 39 -30.80 47.51 -19.51
C GLN A 39 -31.24 46.11 -19.07
N ALA A 40 -32.51 45.75 -19.28
CA ALA A 40 -33.00 44.41 -18.98
C ALA A 40 -32.32 43.34 -19.83
N ARG A 41 -32.10 43.62 -21.13
CA ARG A 41 -31.38 42.73 -22.04
C ARG A 41 -29.94 42.51 -21.57
N LEU A 42 -29.20 43.57 -21.28
CA LEU A 42 -27.82 43.50 -20.79
C LEU A 42 -27.71 42.69 -19.49
N ARG A 43 -28.58 42.94 -18.51
CA ARG A 43 -28.64 42.13 -17.28
C ARG A 43 -28.91 40.65 -17.57
N THR A 44 -29.77 40.37 -18.54
CA THR A 44 -30.08 38.98 -18.91
C THR A 44 -28.89 38.32 -19.62
N GLU A 45 -28.13 39.07 -20.42
CA GLU A 45 -26.87 38.59 -21.03
C GLU A 45 -25.79 38.33 -19.97
N GLU A 46 -25.64 39.23 -19.00
CA GLU A 46 -24.74 39.07 -17.84
C GLU A 46 -25.08 37.81 -17.02
N LEU A 47 -26.34 37.66 -16.61
CA LEU A 47 -26.81 36.47 -15.87
C LEU A 47 -26.60 35.17 -16.66
N ARG A 48 -26.75 35.20 -17.99
CA ARG A 48 -26.44 34.03 -18.82
C ARG A 48 -24.95 33.70 -18.79
N GLY A 49 -24.09 34.71 -18.81
CA GLY A 49 -22.64 34.56 -18.67
C GLY A 49 -22.25 33.94 -17.32
N GLU A 50 -22.76 34.49 -16.22
CA GLU A 50 -22.54 33.95 -14.87
C GLU A 50 -23.05 32.51 -14.75
N THR A 51 -24.25 32.23 -15.28
CA THR A 51 -24.81 30.87 -15.26
C THR A 51 -23.95 29.89 -16.07
N ALA A 52 -23.36 30.33 -17.18
CA ALA A 52 -22.43 29.49 -17.96
C ALA A 52 -21.15 29.21 -17.17
N ALA A 53 -20.54 30.25 -16.58
CA ALA A 53 -19.34 30.10 -15.76
C ALA A 53 -19.57 29.15 -14.57
N LEU A 54 -20.68 29.28 -13.85
CA LEU A 54 -21.04 28.37 -12.77
C LEU A 54 -21.24 26.92 -13.25
N ARG A 55 -21.76 26.69 -14.45
CA ARG A 55 -21.87 25.33 -15.01
C ARG A 55 -20.50 24.73 -15.27
N ASP A 56 -19.57 25.52 -15.79
CA ASP A 56 -18.20 25.08 -16.07
C ASP A 56 -17.44 24.78 -14.77
N GLU A 57 -17.57 25.62 -13.75
CA GLU A 57 -17.03 25.36 -12.40
C GLU A 57 -17.57 24.07 -11.80
N VAL A 58 -18.90 23.87 -11.86
CA VAL A 58 -19.52 22.64 -11.35
C VAL A 58 -19.06 21.41 -12.16
N ALA A 59 -18.84 21.54 -13.47
CA ALA A 59 -18.26 20.47 -14.28
C ALA A 59 -16.82 20.15 -13.87
N GLY A 60 -16.00 21.18 -13.62
CA GLY A 60 -14.64 21.05 -13.09
C GLY A 60 -14.60 20.32 -11.75
N LEU A 61 -15.41 20.76 -10.78
CA LEU A 61 -15.52 20.12 -9.47
C LEU A 61 -15.97 18.66 -9.55
N ARG A 62 -16.85 18.31 -10.51
CA ARG A 62 -17.22 16.91 -10.75
C ARG A 62 -16.05 16.09 -11.28
N GLY A 63 -15.22 16.68 -12.15
CA GLY A 63 -13.99 16.07 -12.64
C GLY A 63 -13.00 15.80 -11.50
N GLU A 64 -12.72 16.80 -10.67
CA GLU A 64 -11.86 16.67 -9.49
C GLU A 64 -12.38 15.61 -8.53
N ALA A 65 -13.68 15.62 -8.23
CA ALA A 65 -14.30 14.61 -7.37
C ALA A 65 -14.25 13.20 -7.97
N ALA A 66 -14.21 13.04 -9.30
CA ALA A 66 -13.99 11.74 -9.94
C ALA A 66 -12.52 11.32 -9.83
N GLY A 67 -11.58 12.24 -10.04
CA GLY A 67 -10.14 12.00 -9.86
C GLY A 67 -9.81 11.54 -8.43
N LEU A 68 -10.28 12.27 -7.42
CA LEU A 68 -10.08 11.92 -6.02
C LEU A 68 -10.66 10.56 -5.64
N ARG A 69 -11.78 10.14 -6.24
CA ARG A 69 -12.32 8.79 -6.05
C ARG A 69 -11.38 7.73 -6.62
N GLY A 70 -10.83 7.97 -7.81
CA GLY A 70 -9.85 7.07 -8.42
C GLY A 70 -8.57 6.94 -7.59
N GLU A 71 -8.05 8.04 -7.06
CA GLU A 71 -6.89 8.04 -6.14
C GLU A 71 -7.20 7.27 -4.85
N LEU A 72 -8.39 7.49 -4.26
CA LEU A 72 -8.81 6.76 -3.07
C LEU A 72 -8.90 5.25 -3.30
N ASP A 73 -9.42 4.82 -4.45
CA ASP A 73 -9.51 3.41 -4.80
C ASP A 73 -8.12 2.79 -5.05
N ALA A 74 -7.19 3.54 -5.65
CA ALA A 74 -5.80 3.12 -5.80
C ALA A 74 -5.10 2.93 -4.45
N VAL A 75 -5.24 3.90 -3.53
CA VAL A 75 -4.67 3.81 -2.17
C VAL A 75 -5.25 2.63 -1.39
N ARG A 76 -6.56 2.36 -1.54
CA ARG A 76 -7.18 1.17 -0.93
C ARG A 76 -6.55 -0.12 -1.45
N ALA A 77 -6.37 -0.24 -2.77
CA ALA A 77 -5.75 -1.42 -3.36
C ALA A 77 -4.31 -1.62 -2.87
N GLU A 78 -3.51 -0.55 -2.81
CA GLU A 78 -2.14 -0.60 -2.28
C GLU A 78 -2.12 -1.02 -0.80
N THR A 79 -3.06 -0.49 -0.01
CA THR A 79 -3.16 -0.84 1.42
C THR A 79 -3.49 -2.32 1.62
N GLU A 80 -4.38 -2.90 0.80
CA GLU A 80 -4.68 -4.33 0.84
C GLU A 80 -3.46 -5.18 0.45
N ALA A 81 -2.75 -4.81 -0.61
CA ALA A 81 -1.52 -5.50 -1.02
C ALA A 81 -0.46 -5.49 0.10
N LEU A 82 -0.24 -4.34 0.75
CA LEU A 82 0.67 -4.24 1.89
C LEU A 82 0.23 -5.08 3.09
N ARG A 83 -1.08 -5.26 3.32
CA ARG A 83 -1.58 -6.16 4.37
C ARG A 83 -1.28 -7.61 4.05
N GLU A 84 -1.44 -8.03 2.80
CA GLU A 84 -1.11 -9.39 2.35
C GLU A 84 0.40 -9.66 2.48
N GLU A 85 1.24 -8.72 2.02
CA GLU A 85 2.70 -8.83 2.18
C GLU A 85 3.12 -8.94 3.65
N ALA A 86 2.54 -8.11 4.53
CA ALA A 86 2.82 -8.16 5.96
C ALA A 86 2.37 -9.49 6.60
N ALA A 87 1.26 -10.06 6.16
CA ALA A 87 0.82 -11.39 6.59
C ALA A 87 1.78 -12.48 6.12
N GLY A 88 2.23 -12.41 4.86
CA GLY A 88 3.23 -13.33 4.31
C GLY A 88 4.56 -13.27 5.06
N LEU A 89 5.05 -12.08 5.39
CA LEU A 89 6.28 -11.91 6.17
C LEU A 89 6.17 -12.49 7.58
N ARG A 90 5.01 -12.33 8.24
CA ARG A 90 4.77 -12.93 9.56
C ARG A 90 4.80 -14.46 9.48
N ALA A 91 4.11 -15.05 8.50
CA ALA A 91 4.13 -16.49 8.30
C ALA A 91 5.56 -17.01 8.03
N GLY A 92 6.34 -16.32 7.21
CA GLY A 92 7.74 -16.66 6.96
C GLY A 92 8.63 -16.56 8.21
N LEU A 93 8.38 -15.58 9.09
CA LEU A 93 9.10 -15.47 10.36
C LEU A 93 8.75 -16.61 11.33
N ASP A 94 7.48 -17.02 11.37
CA ASP A 94 7.04 -18.15 12.19
C ASP A 94 7.67 -19.46 11.71
N GLU A 95 7.71 -19.69 10.39
CA GLU A 95 8.39 -20.84 9.79
C GLU A 95 9.89 -20.85 10.10
N PHE A 96 10.57 -19.73 9.90
CA PHE A 96 11.99 -19.60 10.23
C PHE A 96 12.26 -19.87 11.71
N SER A 97 11.38 -19.38 12.59
CA SER A 97 11.50 -19.58 14.04
C SER A 97 11.33 -21.06 14.42
N ALA A 98 10.42 -21.77 13.75
CA ALA A 98 10.23 -23.21 13.93
C ALA A 98 11.48 -23.99 13.50
N VAL A 99 12.03 -23.70 12.32
CA VAL A 99 13.28 -24.32 11.82
C VAL A 99 14.44 -24.05 12.77
N ALA A 100 14.57 -22.82 13.28
CA ALA A 100 15.61 -22.48 14.24
C ALA A 100 15.46 -23.25 15.57
N ALA A 101 14.23 -23.50 16.02
CA ALA A 101 13.97 -24.31 17.21
C ALA A 101 14.34 -25.78 16.99
N GLU A 102 13.98 -26.34 15.84
CA GLU A 102 14.34 -27.72 15.45
C GLU A 102 15.87 -27.90 15.37
N LEU A 103 16.56 -26.96 14.73
CA LEU A 103 18.03 -27.00 14.64
C LEU A 103 18.68 -26.93 16.03
N ARG A 104 18.18 -26.08 16.92
CA ARG A 104 18.67 -26.02 18.31
C ARG A 104 18.46 -27.35 19.04
N ALA A 105 17.30 -27.99 18.87
CA ALA A 105 17.02 -29.29 19.46
C ALA A 105 17.97 -30.37 18.91
N SER A 106 18.19 -30.41 17.60
CA SER A 106 19.13 -31.33 16.95
C SER A 106 20.57 -31.15 17.44
N ILE A 107 21.02 -29.89 17.61
CA ILE A 107 22.34 -29.59 18.17
C ILE A 107 22.45 -30.10 19.62
N ALA A 108 21.44 -29.82 20.45
CA ALA A 108 21.43 -30.28 21.84
C ALA A 108 21.46 -31.81 21.95
N GLU A 109 20.70 -32.50 21.10
CA GLU A 109 20.72 -33.97 21.01
C GLU A 109 22.10 -34.47 20.55
N GLY A 110 22.70 -33.84 19.54
CA GLY A 110 24.05 -34.17 19.08
C GLY A 110 25.11 -34.00 20.16
N GLN A 111 25.02 -32.94 20.97
CA GLN A 111 25.89 -32.70 22.11
C GLN A 111 25.73 -33.75 23.20
N ALA A 112 24.49 -34.15 23.52
CA ALA A 112 24.21 -35.20 24.49
C ALA A 112 24.79 -36.56 24.04
N ARG A 113 24.59 -36.94 22.77
CA ARG A 113 25.18 -38.17 22.20
C ARG A 113 26.71 -38.12 22.20
N ALA A 114 27.30 -36.96 21.93
CA ALA A 114 28.76 -36.80 21.98
C ALA A 114 29.29 -37.02 23.40
N ALA A 115 28.68 -36.40 24.41
CA ALA A 115 29.05 -36.58 25.81
C ALA A 115 28.92 -38.05 26.26
N GLU A 116 27.82 -38.71 25.90
CA GLU A 116 27.64 -40.15 26.19
C GLU A 116 28.74 -41.00 25.53
N SER A 117 29.12 -40.67 24.29
CA SER A 117 30.19 -41.39 23.60
C SER A 117 31.56 -41.17 24.26
N GLU A 118 31.83 -39.98 24.79
CA GLU A 118 33.04 -39.66 25.55
C GLU A 118 33.12 -40.47 26.85
N ASP A 119 32.01 -40.56 27.59
CA ASP A 119 31.92 -41.36 28.81
C ASP A 119 32.17 -42.85 28.53
N VAL A 120 31.55 -43.40 27.46
CA VAL A 120 31.75 -44.79 27.03
C VAL A 120 33.21 -45.04 26.62
N ILE A 121 33.85 -44.09 25.95
CA ILE A 121 35.27 -44.19 25.58
C ILE A 121 36.14 -44.18 26.83
N ALA A 122 35.87 -43.28 27.79
CA ALA A 122 36.60 -43.19 29.04
C ALA A 122 36.50 -44.47 29.87
N GLU A 123 35.31 -45.04 30.01
CA GLU A 123 35.08 -46.32 30.72
C GLU A 123 35.85 -47.47 30.05
N ARG A 124 35.76 -47.58 28.72
CA ARG A 124 36.50 -48.60 27.96
C ARG A 124 38.01 -48.45 28.08
N ALA A 125 38.52 -47.22 28.06
CA ALA A 125 39.94 -46.94 28.25
C ALA A 125 40.40 -47.39 29.65
N ALA A 126 39.66 -47.03 30.70
CA ALA A 126 39.95 -47.44 32.07
C ALA A 126 39.96 -48.98 32.23
N GLY A 127 38.97 -49.68 31.65
CA GLY A 127 38.91 -51.14 31.68
C GLY A 127 40.08 -51.81 30.93
N LEU A 128 40.54 -51.22 29.81
CA LEU A 128 41.74 -51.69 29.12
C LEU A 128 43.00 -51.48 29.95
N GLU A 129 43.15 -50.32 30.60
CA GLU A 129 44.27 -50.06 31.51
C GLU A 129 44.32 -51.06 32.67
N GLU A 130 43.18 -51.36 33.30
CA GLU A 130 43.11 -52.34 34.38
C GLU A 130 43.54 -53.73 33.91
N ARG A 131 43.04 -54.17 32.75
CA ARG A 131 43.45 -55.45 32.14
C ARG A 131 44.95 -55.50 31.84
N VAL A 132 45.50 -54.43 31.26
CA VAL A 132 46.93 -54.35 30.96
C VAL A 132 47.75 -54.41 32.24
N ARG A 133 47.39 -53.64 33.29
CA ARG A 133 48.04 -53.72 34.60
C ARG A 133 47.96 -55.12 35.19
N GLY A 134 46.81 -55.77 35.10
CA GLY A 134 46.62 -57.17 35.54
C GLY A 134 47.58 -58.12 34.83
N SER A 135 47.62 -58.08 33.50
CA SER A 135 48.53 -58.91 32.69
C SER A 135 50.01 -58.62 32.98
N GLU A 136 50.40 -57.36 33.20
CA GLU A 136 51.78 -57.01 33.59
C GLU A 136 52.17 -57.62 34.94
N LEU A 137 51.27 -57.59 35.93
CA LEU A 137 51.50 -58.19 37.24
C LEU A 137 51.62 -59.72 37.15
N GLU A 138 50.75 -60.36 36.36
CA GLU A 138 50.83 -61.80 36.10
C GLU A 138 52.15 -62.19 35.44
N LEU A 139 52.59 -61.46 34.40
CA LEU A 139 53.87 -61.68 33.74
C LEU A 139 55.06 -61.53 34.70
N ARG A 140 55.05 -60.51 35.58
CA ARG A 140 56.08 -60.35 36.62
C ARG A 140 56.09 -61.50 37.61
N ALA A 141 54.92 -61.99 38.02
CA ALA A 141 54.82 -63.14 38.92
C ALA A 141 55.35 -64.42 38.26
N VAL A 142 55.03 -64.64 36.98
CA VAL A 142 55.56 -65.76 36.19
C VAL A 142 57.08 -65.66 36.04
N ALA A 143 57.60 -64.49 35.67
CA ALA A 143 59.03 -64.25 35.54
C ALA A 143 59.78 -64.52 36.86
N ARG A 144 59.23 -64.09 38.00
CA ARG A 144 59.80 -64.36 39.32
C ARG A 144 59.83 -65.85 39.66
N ARG A 145 58.73 -66.58 39.42
CA ARG A 145 58.67 -68.03 39.64
C ARG A 145 59.67 -68.79 38.76
N LEU A 146 59.86 -68.37 37.51
CA LEU A 146 60.85 -68.94 36.61
C LEU A 146 62.28 -68.72 37.13
N ALA A 147 62.60 -67.50 37.59
CA ALA A 147 63.91 -67.21 38.18
C ALA A 147 64.19 -68.09 39.42
N GLU A 148 63.21 -68.19 40.33
CA GLU A 148 63.32 -69.04 41.53
C GLU A 148 63.46 -70.54 41.19
N ALA A 149 62.89 -71.00 40.07
CA ALA A 149 63.03 -72.37 39.61
C ALA A 149 64.41 -72.66 38.99
N LEU A 150 64.98 -71.68 38.26
CA LEU A 150 66.31 -71.80 37.67
C LEU A 150 67.42 -71.79 38.72
N ASP A 151 67.31 -70.99 39.79
CA ASP A 151 68.29 -70.96 40.89
C ASP A 151 68.36 -72.26 41.71
N ARG A 152 67.38 -73.16 41.56
CA ARG A 152 67.30 -74.44 42.29
C ARG A 152 67.84 -75.64 41.52
N VAL A 153 68.29 -75.45 40.28
CA VAL A 153 68.84 -76.49 39.38
C VAL A 153 70.36 -76.37 39.32
#